data_AF-A0A846MIE2-F1
#
_entry.id   AF-A0A846MIE2-F1
#
_cell.length_a   1.000
_cell.length_b   1.000
_cell.length_c   1.000
_cell.angle_alpha   90.00
_cell.angle_beta   90.00
_cell.angle_gamma   90.00
#
_symmetry.space_group_name_H-M   'P 1'
#
loop_
_entity.id
_entity.type
_entity.pdbx_description
1 polymer ?
#
loop_
_entity_poly.entity_id
_entity_poly.type
_entity_poly.pdbx_seq_one_letter_code
_entity_poly.pdbx_strand_id
1 'polypeptide(L)'
;MWQQRVEVAPPYDFSHALERLALDPLTSVDIAQQKVIVPFYVQQIPAAVTVESIGTKDKPSFLVTAPYPERKNEIMERISHLFQWNTPLAPIHEHFQRTELQPLFAEYQGMPLILDFDLYFCLMKCLIHQQLHLKVAYCS
;
A
#
# COMPACT_ATOMS: atom_id res chain seq x y z
N MET A 1 5.25 -22.03 6.61
CA MET A 1 4.62 -20.70 6.80
C MET A 1 5.41 -19.98 7.88
N TRP A 2 5.68 -18.69 7.71
CA TRP A 2 6.40 -17.87 8.69
C TRP A 2 5.61 -16.60 8.98
N GLN A 3 5.88 -16.02 10.14
CA GLN A 3 5.25 -14.80 10.63
C GLN A 3 6.34 -13.86 11.16
N GLN A 4 6.29 -12.59 10.77
CA GLN A 4 7.21 -11.57 11.26
C GLN A 4 6.44 -10.32 11.67
N ARG A 5 6.80 -9.81 12.85
CA ARG A 5 6.40 -8.48 13.27
C ARG A 5 7.34 -7.43 12.68
N VAL A 6 6.75 -6.37 12.15
CA VAL A 6 7.44 -5.23 11.55
C VAL A 6 6.98 -3.98 12.29
N GLU A 7 7.94 -3.13 12.65
CA GLU A 7 7.68 -1.83 13.25
C GLU A 7 8.04 -0.76 12.22
N VAL A 8 7.15 0.20 12.04
CA VAL A 8 7.28 1.26 11.04
C VAL A 8 7.40 2.60 11.76
N ALA A 9 8.04 3.58 11.11
CA ALA A 9 8.15 4.91 11.69
C ALA A 9 6.76 5.59 11.75
N PRO A 10 6.33 6.11 12.91
CA PRO A 10 5.13 6.91 13.00
C PRO A 10 5.31 8.30 12.38
N PRO A 11 4.22 8.99 11.98
CA PRO A 11 2.84 8.52 11.96
C PRO A 11 2.53 7.68 10.71
N TYR A 12 1.76 6.60 10.85
CA TYR A 12 1.35 5.77 9.72
C TYR A 12 -0.11 5.33 9.87
N ASP A 13 -0.97 5.79 8.96
CA ASP A 13 -2.40 5.56 8.96
C ASP A 13 -2.77 4.40 8.04
N PHE A 14 -2.73 3.18 8.59
CA PHE A 14 -3.04 1.99 7.81
C PHE A 14 -4.52 1.87 7.47
N SER A 15 -5.42 2.41 8.29
CA SER A 15 -6.86 2.37 8.03
C SER A 15 -7.20 3.03 6.70
N HIS A 16 -6.69 4.25 6.48
CA HIS A 16 -6.86 4.93 5.19
C HIS A 16 -6.15 4.23 4.02
N ALA A 17 -5.02 3.56 4.31
CA ALA A 17 -4.32 2.74 3.34
C ALA A 17 -5.22 1.59 2.85
N LEU A 18 -5.87 0.89 3.78
CA LEU A 18 -6.80 -0.20 3.50
C LEU A 18 -8.05 0.28 2.78
N GLU A 19 -8.62 1.43 3.16
CA GLU A 19 -9.76 2.02 2.46
C GLU A 19 -9.45 2.25 0.98
N ARG A 20 -8.27 2.79 0.67
CA ARG A 20 -7.83 2.97 -0.73
C ARG A 20 -7.63 1.66 -1.46
N LEU A 21 -7.08 0.65 -0.78
CA LEU A 21 -6.90 -0.69 -1.36
C LEU A 21 -8.23 -1.39 -1.60
N ALA A 22 -9.23 -1.16 -0.75
CA ALA A 22 -10.58 -1.71 -0.90
C ALA A 22 -11.34 -1.12 -2.10
N LEU A 23 -10.92 0.04 -2.62
CA LEU A 23 -11.46 0.60 -3.87
C LEU A 23 -11.05 -0.25 -5.09
N ASP A 24 -9.99 -1.04 -4.99
CA ASP A 24 -9.59 -1.96 -6.07
C ASP A 24 -10.30 -3.32 -5.88
N PRO A 25 -11.22 -3.70 -6.79
CA PRO A 25 -12.01 -4.93 -6.66
C PRO A 25 -11.17 -6.22 -6.72
N LEU A 26 -9.90 -6.13 -7.14
CA LEU A 26 -8.98 -7.26 -7.20
C LEU A 26 -8.18 -7.45 -5.90
N THR A 27 -8.26 -6.50 -4.96
CA THR A 27 -7.54 -6.58 -3.69
C THR A 27 -8.43 -7.20 -2.61
N SER A 28 -7.92 -8.23 -1.94
CA SER A 28 -8.64 -8.85 -0.82
C SER A 28 -8.29 -8.11 0.48
N VAL A 29 -9.15 -7.18 0.87
CA VAL A 29 -9.03 -6.37 2.09
C VAL A 29 -10.13 -6.72 3.09
N ASP A 30 -9.75 -6.87 4.36
CA ASP A 30 -10.66 -6.96 5.50
C ASP A 30 -10.45 -5.72 6.38
N ILE A 31 -11.37 -4.76 6.27
CA ILE A 31 -11.31 -3.49 7.00
C ILE A 31 -11.54 -3.70 8.50
N ALA A 32 -12.39 -4.67 8.87
CA ALA A 32 -12.74 -4.94 10.27
C ALA A 32 -11.55 -5.53 11.04
N GLN A 33 -10.79 -6.41 10.38
CA GLN A 33 -9.57 -7.00 10.93
C GLN A 33 -8.30 -6.19 10.65
N GLN A 34 -8.41 -5.04 9.97
CA GLN A 34 -7.26 -4.24 9.53
C GLN A 34 -6.21 -5.11 8.81
N LYS A 35 -6.68 -5.89 7.83
CA LYS A 35 -5.89 -6.93 7.18
C LYS A 35 -6.02 -6.86 5.66
N VAL A 36 -4.93 -7.14 4.96
CA VAL A 36 -4.88 -7.25 3.51
C VAL A 36 -4.12 -8.49 3.09
N ILE A 37 -4.63 -9.15 2.05
CA ILE A 37 -3.95 -10.28 1.40
C ILE A 37 -3.38 -9.77 0.09
N VAL A 38 -2.05 -9.78 0.00
CA VAL A 38 -1.31 -9.36 -1.17
C VAL A 38 -0.87 -10.59 -1.95
N PRO A 39 -1.34 -10.76 -3.21
CA PRO A 39 -0.88 -11.84 -4.06
C PRO A 39 0.52 -11.52 -4.58
N PHE A 40 1.46 -12.45 -4.37
CA PHE A 40 2.79 -12.39 -4.95
C PHE A 40 3.04 -13.54 -5.90
N TYR A 41 3.82 -13.29 -6.93
CA TYR A 41 4.45 -14.34 -7.73
C TYR A 41 5.91 -14.41 -7.34
N VAL A 42 6.31 -15.55 -6.78
CA VAL A 42 7.66 -15.81 -6.34
C VAL A 42 8.19 -16.94 -7.21
N GLN A 43 9.06 -16.62 -8.18
CA GLN A 43 9.51 -17.55 -9.23
C GLN A 43 8.37 -18.34 -9.89
N GLN A 44 7.34 -17.64 -10.36
CA GLN A 44 6.14 -18.22 -11.03
C GLN A 44 5.22 -19.04 -10.12
N ILE A 45 5.50 -19.13 -8.82
CA ILE A 45 4.61 -19.77 -7.85
C ILE A 45 3.78 -18.68 -7.15
N PRO A 46 2.44 -18.79 -7.13
CA PRO A 46 1.59 -17.85 -6.41
C PRO A 46 1.78 -18.04 -4.89
N ALA A 47 2.10 -16.95 -4.20
CA ALA A 47 2.26 -16.87 -2.75
C ALA A 47 1.32 -15.78 -2.21
N ALA A 48 0.36 -16.17 -1.37
CA ALA A 48 -0.50 -15.22 -0.68
C ALA A 48 0.20 -14.72 0.59
N VAL A 49 0.46 -13.41 0.66
CA VAL A 49 1.08 -12.77 1.81
C VAL A 49 0.02 -11.97 2.55
N THR A 50 -0.18 -12.28 3.82
CA THR A 50 -1.09 -11.55 4.68
C THR A 50 -0.34 -10.47 5.43
N VAL A 51 -0.86 -9.24 5.42
CA VAL A 51 -0.40 -8.13 6.24
C VAL A 51 -1.55 -7.68 7.12
N GLU A 52 -1.35 -7.75 8.43
CA GLU A 52 -2.33 -7.35 9.45
C GLU A 52 -1.74 -6.23 10.31
N SER A 53 -2.52 -5.20 10.61
CA SER A 53 -2.11 -4.17 11.55
C SER A 53 -2.43 -4.59 12.98
N ILE A 54 -1.42 -4.58 13.84
CA ILE A 54 -1.53 -4.88 15.28
C ILE A 54 -1.20 -3.67 16.14
N GLY A 55 -0.84 -2.54 15.53
CA GLY A 55 -0.43 -1.31 16.18
C GLY A 55 -1.46 -0.18 16.07
N THR A 56 -1.03 1.02 16.47
CA THR A 56 -1.81 2.25 16.33
C THR A 56 -1.09 3.24 15.42
N LYS A 57 -1.75 4.32 15.00
CA LYS A 57 -1.17 5.35 14.12
C LYS A 57 0.15 5.93 14.65
N ASP A 58 0.26 6.11 15.96
CA ASP A 58 1.44 6.65 16.65
C ASP A 58 2.52 5.61 16.94
N LYS A 59 2.17 4.31 16.87
CA LYS A 59 3.09 3.16 17.02
C LYS A 59 2.70 2.06 16.03
N PRO A 60 2.92 2.29 14.73
CA PRO A 60 2.44 1.39 13.70
C PRO A 60 3.26 0.09 13.74
N SER A 61 2.56 -1.02 13.90
CA SER A 61 3.16 -2.35 13.89
C SER A 61 2.30 -3.29 13.05
N PHE A 62 2.98 -4.05 12.21
CA PHE A 62 2.37 -4.94 11.25
C PHE A 62 2.83 -6.37 11.47
N LEU A 63 1.93 -7.29 11.19
CA LEU A 63 2.17 -8.71 11.22
C LEU A 63 2.11 -9.25 9.79
N VAL A 64 3.27 -9.65 9.27
CA VAL A 64 3.39 -10.22 7.93
C VAL A 64 3.46 -11.73 8.05
N THR A 65 2.54 -12.41 7.37
CA THR A 65 2.49 -13.88 7.33
C THR A 65 2.56 -14.36 5.88
N ALA A 66 3.49 -15.26 5.59
CA ALA A 66 3.69 -15.76 4.24
C ALA A 66 4.14 -17.24 4.19
N PRO A 67 3.88 -17.93 3.07
CA PRO A 67 4.51 -19.22 2.78
C PRO A 67 6.00 -19.02 2.41
N TYR A 68 6.76 -20.12 2.33
CA TYR A 68 8.16 -20.15 1.88
C TYR A 68 9.18 -19.36 2.75
N PRO A 69 9.56 -19.89 3.93
CA PRO A 69 10.57 -19.27 4.81
C PRO A 69 11.91 -18.97 4.13
N GLU A 70 12.31 -19.79 3.17
CA GLU A 70 13.53 -19.66 2.38
C GLU A 70 13.60 -18.33 1.58
N ARG A 71 12.47 -17.67 1.35
CA ARG A 71 12.35 -16.41 0.59
C ARG A 71 11.77 -15.27 1.39
N LYS A 72 11.79 -15.42 2.70
CA LYS A 72 11.34 -14.41 3.64
C LYS A 72 11.90 -13.03 3.33
N ASN A 73 13.20 -12.93 3.04
CA ASN A 73 13.86 -11.64 2.77
C ASN A 73 13.34 -10.96 1.50
N GLU A 74 13.15 -11.70 0.40
CA GLU A 74 12.62 -11.18 -0.87
C GLU A 74 11.18 -10.66 -0.71
N ILE A 75 10.34 -11.45 -0.03
CA ILE A 75 8.95 -11.07 0.26
C ILE A 75 8.91 -9.82 1.15
N MET A 76 9.73 -9.78 2.19
CA MET A 76 9.82 -8.65 3.11
C MET A 76 10.29 -7.37 2.42
N GLU A 77 11.30 -7.45 1.56
CA GLU A 77 11.79 -6.30 0.80
C GLU A 77 10.70 -5.74 -0.12
N ARG A 78 9.98 -6.62 -0.82
CA ARG A 78 8.91 -6.22 -1.73
C ARG A 78 7.70 -5.64 -0.99
N ILE A 79 7.32 -6.20 0.15
CA ILE A 79 6.28 -5.66 1.04
C ILE A 79 6.68 -4.29 1.58
N SER A 80 7.90 -4.15 2.10
CA SER A 80 8.42 -2.88 2.61
C SER A 80 8.46 -1.81 1.52
N HIS A 81 8.78 -2.19 0.28
CA HIS A 81 8.73 -1.29 -0.87
C HIS A 81 7.28 -0.91 -1.21
N LEU A 82 6.37 -1.87 -1.26
CA LEU A 82 4.97 -1.66 -1.63
C LEU A 82 4.23 -0.71 -0.68
N PHE A 83 4.40 -0.94 0.63
CA PHE A 83 3.82 -0.11 1.67
C PHE A 83 4.69 1.09 2.05
N GLN A 84 5.82 1.28 1.35
CA GLN A 84 6.82 2.33 1.57
C GLN A 84 7.30 2.46 3.02
N TRP A 85 7.40 1.34 3.75
CA TRP A 85 7.81 1.32 5.16
C TRP A 85 9.21 1.90 5.41
N ASN A 86 10.08 1.86 4.40
CA ASN A 86 11.45 2.39 4.48
C ASN A 86 11.56 3.86 4.01
N THR A 87 10.50 4.44 3.48
CA THR A 87 10.51 5.83 3.00
C THR A 87 10.06 6.75 4.11
N PRO A 88 10.94 7.59 4.67
CA PRO A 88 10.52 8.55 5.68
C PRO A 88 9.59 9.58 5.02
N LEU A 89 8.33 9.62 5.45
CA LEU A 89 7.35 10.64 5.03
C LEU A 89 7.60 11.99 5.71
N ALA A 90 8.43 12.03 6.75
CA ALA A 90 8.74 13.23 7.54
C ALA A 90 9.37 14.39 6.72
N PRO A 91 10.38 14.18 5.84
CA PRO A 91 11.00 15.26 5.06
C PRO A 91 10.03 15.86 4.04
N ILE A 92 9.15 15.03 3.48
CA ILE A 92 8.09 15.47 2.56
C ILE A 92 7.12 16.37 3.31
N HIS A 93 6.66 15.91 4.47
CA HIS A 93 5.74 16.67 5.32
C HIS A 93 6.36 18.01 5.77
N GLU A 94 7.62 18.04 6.21
CA GLU A 94 8.33 19.27 6.60
C GLU A 94 8.45 20.27 5.45
N HIS A 95 8.70 19.79 4.22
CA HIS A 95 8.76 20.64 3.04
C HIS A 95 7.42 21.32 2.74
N PHE A 96 6.32 20.56 2.80
CA PHE A 96 4.99 21.08 2.46
C PHE A 96 4.33 21.88 3.60
N GLN A 97 4.78 21.72 4.85
CA GLN A 97 4.35 22.58 5.97
C GLN A 97 4.63 24.06 5.74
N ARG A 98 5.61 24.42 4.90
CA ARG A 98 5.98 25.81 4.59
C ARG A 98 5.23 26.39 3.38
N THR A 99 4.26 25.65 2.83
CA THR A 99 3.51 26.04 1.63
C THR A 99 2.03 26.26 1.94
N GLU A 100 1.29 26.86 1.02
CA GLU A 100 -0.18 27.02 1.13
C GLU A 100 -0.95 25.69 1.22
N LEU A 101 -0.28 24.55 0.97
CA LEU A 101 -0.81 23.20 1.12
C LEU A 101 -0.74 22.67 2.57
N GLN A 102 -0.21 23.44 3.51
CA GLN A 102 -0.13 23.08 4.94
C GLN A 102 -1.43 22.49 5.52
N PRO A 103 -2.63 23.09 5.35
CA PRO A 103 -3.85 22.55 5.95
C PRO A 103 -4.22 21.17 5.39
N LEU A 104 -3.96 20.91 4.11
CA LEU A 104 -4.18 19.60 3.49
C LEU A 104 -3.20 18.56 4.04
N PHE A 105 -1.91 18.89 4.17
CA PHE A 105 -0.93 17.95 4.72
C PHE A 105 -1.12 17.68 6.22
N ALA A 106 -1.71 18.62 6.97
CA ALA A 106 -2.10 18.41 8.36
C ALA A 106 -3.29 17.44 8.47
N GLU A 107 -4.27 17.54 7.57
CA GLU A 107 -5.43 16.65 7.52
C GLU A 107 -5.03 15.20 7.15
N TYR A 108 -4.11 15.04 6.19
CA TYR A 108 -3.63 13.72 5.74
C TYR A 108 -2.33 13.26 6.44
N GLN A 109 -2.03 13.76 7.64
CA GLN A 109 -0.81 13.39 8.35
C GLN A 109 -0.76 11.88 8.62
N GLY A 110 0.31 11.25 8.15
CA GLY A 110 0.53 9.79 8.27
C GLY A 110 -0.12 8.96 7.17
N MET A 111 -0.75 9.58 6.15
CA MET A 111 -1.29 8.86 5.01
C MET A 111 -0.14 8.21 4.21
N PRO A 112 -0.08 6.87 4.11
CA PRO A 112 0.99 6.23 3.36
C PRO A 112 0.71 6.28 1.87
N LEU A 113 1.78 6.46 1.09
CA LEU A 113 1.75 6.25 -0.35
C LEU A 113 1.92 4.73 -0.59
N ILE A 114 0.84 4.06 -0.98
CA ILE A 114 0.92 2.66 -1.39
C ILE A 114 1.22 2.60 -2.88
N LEU A 115 2.19 1.76 -3.25
CA LEU A 115 2.48 1.45 -4.66
C LEU A 115 1.55 0.35 -5.16
N ASP A 116 1.18 0.41 -6.44
CA ASP A 116 0.36 -0.63 -7.07
C ASP A 116 1.10 -1.99 -7.09
N PHE A 117 0.34 -3.08 -6.89
CA PHE A 117 0.86 -4.44 -6.75
C PHE A 117 1.49 -5.01 -8.04
N ASP A 118 1.11 -4.48 -9.20
CA ASP A 118 1.57 -4.96 -10.51
C ASP A 118 1.75 -3.78 -11.50
N LEU A 119 2.98 -3.62 -11.99
CA LEU A 119 3.35 -2.63 -13.02
C LEU A 119 2.57 -2.84 -14.32
N TYR A 120 2.32 -4.11 -14.69
CA TYR A 120 1.53 -4.43 -15.87
C TYR A 120 0.09 -3.95 -15.71
N PHE A 121 -0.49 -4.13 -14.52
CA PHE A 121 -1.83 -3.65 -14.22
C PHE A 121 -1.90 -2.12 -14.20
N CYS A 122 -0.91 -1.44 -13.63
CA CYS A 122 -0.83 0.02 -13.66
C CYS A 122 -0.80 0.55 -15.11
N LEU A 123 0.01 -0.07 -15.97
CA LEU A 123 0.06 0.27 -17.41
C LEU A 123 -1.26 -0.02 -18.12
N MET A 124 -1.86 -1.19 -17.88
CA MET A 124 -3.16 -1.55 -18.46
C MET A 124 -4.28 -0.63 -17.97
N LYS A 125 -4.30 -0.26 -16.69
CA LYS A 125 -5.27 0.67 -16.10
C LYS A 125 -5.13 2.06 -16.73
N CYS A 126 -3.90 2.57 -16.87
CA CYS A 126 -3.64 3.82 -17.58
C CYS A 126 -4.11 3.77 -19.04
N LEU A 127 -3.84 2.68 -19.76
CA LEU A 127 -4.26 2.49 -21.16
C LEU A 127 -5.79 2.40 -21.30
N ILE A 128 -6.46 1.61 -20.45
CA ILE A 128 -7.92 1.43 -20.48
C ILE A 128 -8.64 2.74 -20.08
N HIS A 129 -8.13 3.45 -19.08
CA HIS A 129 -8.73 4.70 -18.60
C HIS A 129 -8.64 5.82 -19.66
N GLN A 130 -7.49 5.96 -20.35
CA GLN A 130 -7.33 6.92 -21.44
C GLN A 130 -8.24 6.62 -22.63
N GLN A 131 -8.47 5.33 -22.93
CA GLN A 131 -9.35 4.90 -24.04
C GLN A 131 -10.85 5.17 -23.75
N LEU A 132 -11.28 5.11 -22.47
CA LEU A 132 -12.65 5.43 -22.06
C LEU A 132 -12.95 6.93 -22.16
N HIS A 133 -12.02 7.79 -21.77
CA HIS A 133 -12.17 9.25 -21.90
C HIS A 133 -12.33 9.70 -23.36
N LEU A 134 -11.57 9.10 -24.28
CA LEU A 134 -11.66 9.40 -25.71
C LEU A 134 -13.00 8.95 -26.32
N LYS A 135 -13.52 7.76 -25.96
CA LYS A 135 -14.82 7.31 -26.49
C LYS A 135 -16.00 8.14 -26.00
N VAL A 136 -15.93 8.69 -24.78
CA VAL A 136 -16.97 9.59 -24.24
C VAL A 136 -16.95 10.96 -24.93
N ALA A 137 -15.78 11.47 -25.35
CA ALA A 137 -15.66 12.75 -26.06
C ALA A 137 -16.19 12.73 -27.50
N TYR A 138 -16.33 11.56 -28.13
CA TYR A 138 -16.85 11.42 -29.51
C TYR A 138 -18.36 11.13 -29.60
N CYS A 139 -19.07 11.06 -28.47
CA CYS A 139 -20.53 11.04 -28.44
C CYS A 139 -21.03 12.39 -27.96
N SER A 140 -21.02 13.39 -28.84
CA SER A 140 -21.69 14.69 -28.69
C SER A 140 -22.31 15.07 -30.02
#